data_AF-A0A662NXM1-F1
#
_entry.id   AF-A0A662NXM1-F1
#
_cell.length_a   1.000
_cell.length_b   1.000
_cell.length_c   1.000
_cell.angle_alpha   90.00
_cell.angle_beta   90.00
_cell.angle_gamma   90.00
#
_symmetry.space_group_name_H-M   'P 1'
#
loop_
_entity.id
_entity.type
_entity.pdbx_description
1 polymer ?
#
loop_
_entity_poly.entity_id
_entity_poly.type
_entity_poly.pdbx_seq_one_letter_code
_entity_poly.pdbx_strand_id
1 'polypeptide(L)'
;NEIGLPTIKPKGAFYIFPRVKDTGLTSKEFSELMIRKAKVVMVPGIAFGKAGEGYVRISYTTAYEKLEEAMNRMERVLKERKLV
;
A
#
# COMPACT_ATOMS: atom_id res chain seq x y z
N ASN A 1 -4.64 10.78 0.57
CA ASN A 1 -5.97 10.11 0.55
C ASN A 1 -6.42 9.98 2.00
N GLU A 2 -7.64 9.51 2.26
CA GLU A 2 -8.21 9.45 3.61
C GLU A 2 -7.41 8.58 4.59
N ILE A 3 -6.75 7.53 4.07
CA ILE A 3 -5.92 6.61 4.87
C ILE A 3 -4.46 7.08 5.07
N GLY A 4 -4.13 8.33 4.69
CA GLY A 4 -2.82 8.94 4.97
C GLY A 4 -1.67 8.53 4.04
N LEU A 5 -1.91 7.83 2.94
CA LEU A 5 -0.88 7.42 1.96
C LEU A 5 -0.94 8.26 0.69
N PRO A 6 -0.06 9.26 0.49
CA PRO A 6 -0.03 10.06 -0.73
C PRO A 6 0.08 9.18 -1.97
N THR A 7 -0.87 9.32 -2.90
CA THR A 7 -0.99 8.43 -4.06
C THR A 7 -1.25 9.26 -5.30
N ILE A 8 -0.45 9.07 -6.34
CA ILE A 8 -0.69 9.70 -7.65
C ILE A 8 -1.86 8.97 -8.31
N LYS A 9 -2.86 9.72 -8.78
CA LYS A 9 -3.98 9.15 -9.53
C LYS A 9 -3.43 8.57 -10.85
N PRO A 10 -3.55 7.24 -11.09
CA PRO A 10 -3.05 6.65 -12.32
C PRO A 10 -3.85 7.17 -13.52
N LYS A 11 -3.17 7.37 -14.65
CA LYS A 11 -3.81 7.77 -15.92
C LYS A 11 -4.08 6.58 -16.86
N GLY A 12 -3.71 5.37 -16.45
CA GLY A 12 -3.86 4.14 -17.22
C GLY A 12 -3.37 2.92 -16.46
N ALA A 13 -3.47 1.75 -17.10
CA ALA A 13 -3.25 0.43 -16.49
C ALA A 13 -4.22 0.13 -15.32
N PHE A 14 -3.89 -0.92 -14.56
CA PHE A 14 -4.70 -1.42 -13.45
C PHE A 14 -3.93 -1.47 -12.11
N TYR A 15 -2.99 -0.54 -11.94
CA TYR A 15 -2.13 -0.45 -10.76
C TYR A 15 -2.09 0.97 -10.18
N ILE A 16 -1.98 1.06 -8.85
CA ILE A 16 -1.61 2.29 -8.13
C ILE A 16 -0.28 2.12 -7.40
N PHE A 17 0.38 3.24 -7.14
CA PHE A 17 1.70 3.29 -6.50
C PHE A 17 1.69 4.28 -5.31
N PRO A 18 0.99 3.95 -4.20
CA PRO A 18 1.01 4.76 -2.99
C PRO A 18 2.41 4.89 -2.40
N ARG A 19 2.69 6.08 -1.87
CA ARG A 19 3.91 6.39 -1.13
C ARG A 19 3.78 5.93 0.31
N VAL A 20 4.77 5.15 0.76
CA VAL A 20 4.83 4.60 2.13
C VAL A 20 6.04 5.10 2.92
N LYS A 21 6.97 5.82 2.28
CA LYS A 21 8.16 6.35 2.96
C LYS A 21 7.86 7.26 4.16
N ASP A 22 6.68 7.90 4.15
CA ASP A 22 6.25 8.81 5.21
C ASP A 22 5.91 8.04 6.51
N THR A 23 5.70 6.72 6.44
CA THR A 23 5.49 5.87 7.62
C THR A 23 6.80 5.48 8.31
N GLY A 24 7.96 5.89 7.79
CA GLY A 24 9.29 5.50 8.28
C GLY A 24 9.68 4.05 7.99
N LEU A 25 8.89 3.32 7.19
CA LEU A 25 9.16 1.92 6.82
C LEU A 25 9.71 1.84 5.39
N THR A 26 10.57 0.86 5.14
CA THR A 26 10.94 0.49 3.77
C THR A 26 9.76 -0.14 3.04
N SER A 27 9.80 -0.12 1.71
CA SER A 27 8.77 -0.74 0.87
C SER A 27 8.55 -2.23 1.19
N LYS A 28 9.62 -2.94 1.57
CA LYS A 28 9.60 -4.34 1.98
C LYS A 28 8.95 -4.53 3.35
N GLU A 29 9.39 -3.78 4.37
CA GLU A 29 8.82 -3.87 5.73
C GLU A 29 7.34 -3.51 5.74
N PHE A 30 6.93 -2.50 4.97
CA PHE A 30 5.53 -2.14 4.83
C PHE A 30 4.71 -3.29 4.23
N SER A 31 5.21 -3.91 3.15
CA SER A 31 4.55 -5.05 2.51
C SER A 31 4.44 -6.25 3.45
N GLU A 32 5.49 -6.54 4.22
CA GLU A 32 5.50 -7.60 5.24
C GLU A 32 4.55 -7.33 6.41
N LEU A 33 4.44 -6.07 6.85
CA LEU A 33 3.49 -5.67 7.87
C LEU A 33 2.05 -5.90 7.39
N MET A 34 1.74 -5.46 6.17
CA MET A 34 0.40 -5.54 5.60
C MET A 34 -0.05 -6.99 5.36
N ILE A 35 0.83 -7.87 4.88
CA ILE A 35 0.47 -9.29 4.74
C ILE A 35 0.25 -9.96 6.10
N ARG A 36 1.08 -9.64 7.11
CA ARG A 36 1.00 -10.29 8.43
C ARG A 36 -0.22 -9.81 9.24
N LYS A 37 -0.45 -8.50 9.28
CA LYS A 37 -1.48 -7.85 10.13
C LYS A 37 -2.79 -7.56 9.39
N ALA A 38 -2.72 -7.01 8.18
CA ALA A 38 -3.91 -6.67 7.40
C ALA A 38 -4.39 -7.84 6.52
N LYS A 39 -3.62 -8.91 6.35
CA LYS A 39 -3.91 -9.98 5.38
C LYS A 39 -4.08 -9.44 3.96
N VAL A 40 -3.35 -8.36 3.63
CA VAL A 40 -3.35 -7.72 2.31
C VAL A 40 -1.97 -7.91 1.69
N VAL A 41 -1.93 -8.52 0.51
CA VAL A 41 -0.70 -8.72 -0.26
C VAL A 41 -0.51 -7.56 -1.22
N MET A 42 0.70 -7.02 -1.26
CA MET A 42 1.13 -5.96 -2.18
C MET A 42 2.58 -6.18 -2.58
N VAL A 43 3.01 -5.57 -3.69
CA VAL A 43 4.38 -5.72 -4.17
C VAL A 43 5.24 -4.57 -3.62
N PRO A 44 6.36 -4.85 -2.96
CA PRO A 44 7.25 -3.80 -2.48
C PRO A 44 7.84 -3.05 -3.68
N GLY A 45 7.85 -1.72 -3.61
CA GLY A 45 8.32 -0.88 -4.70
C GLY A 45 9.78 -1.12 -5.09
N ILE A 46 10.64 -1.58 -4.16
CA ILE A 46 12.02 -1.98 -4.45
C ILE A 46 12.15 -3.06 -5.52
N ALA A 47 11.11 -3.89 -5.72
CA ALA A 47 11.10 -4.88 -6.79
C ALA A 47 11.10 -4.25 -8.20
N PHE A 48 10.78 -2.97 -8.32
CA PHE A 48 10.84 -2.18 -9.56
C PHE A 48 12.13 -1.36 -9.68
N GLY A 49 13.13 -1.62 -8.81
CA GLY A 49 14.40 -0.91 -8.76
C GLY A 49 14.44 0.18 -7.69
N LYS A 50 15.61 0.82 -7.55
CA LYS A 50 15.88 1.81 -6.49
C LYS A 50 14.90 2.98 -6.47
N ALA A 51 14.39 3.39 -7.64
CA ALA A 51 13.41 4.48 -7.76
C ALA A 51 12.03 4.13 -7.16
N GLY A 52 11.72 2.84 -7.01
CA GLY A 52 10.47 2.38 -6.39
C GLY A 52 10.55 2.27 -4.86
N GLU A 53 11.73 2.44 -4.25
CA GLU A 53 11.84 2.40 -2.79
C GLU A 53 11.00 3.50 -2.13
N GLY A 54 10.36 3.19 -1.01
CA GLY A 54 9.41 4.09 -0.35
C GLY A 54 8.01 4.11 -1.00
N TYR A 55 7.71 3.20 -1.92
CA TYR A 55 6.38 3.00 -2.52
C TYR A 55 5.99 1.51 -2.50
N VAL A 56 4.72 1.22 -2.74
CA VAL A 56 4.23 -0.15 -2.95
C VAL A 56 3.28 -0.19 -4.14
N ARG A 57 3.23 -1.31 -4.86
CA ARG A 57 2.28 -1.53 -5.96
C ARG A 57 1.06 -2.28 -5.47
N ILE A 58 -0.12 -1.75 -5.77
CA ILE A 58 -1.40 -2.42 -5.56
C ILE A 58 -2.07 -2.61 -6.92
N SER A 59 -2.52 -3.83 -7.21
CA SER A 59 -3.37 -4.12 -8.37
C SER A 59 -4.84 -3.98 -7.97
N TYR A 60 -5.64 -3.34 -8.82
CA TYR A 60 -7.10 -3.24 -8.63
C TYR A 60 -7.89 -4.12 -9.62
N THR A 61 -7.26 -5.17 -10.16
CA THR A 61 -7.91 -6.22 -10.96
C THR A 61 -8.60 -7.26 -10.08
N THR A 62 -9.57 -6.85 -9.27
CA THR A 62 -10.37 -7.75 -8.45
C THR A 62 -11.76 -7.16 -8.18
N ALA A 63 -12.62 -7.91 -7.48
CA ALA A 63 -13.96 -7.44 -7.13
C ALA A 63 -13.90 -6.20 -6.23
N TYR A 64 -14.84 -5.27 -6.42
CA TYR A 64 -14.85 -3.98 -5.72
C TYR A 64 -14.92 -4.17 -4.20
N GLU A 65 -15.72 -5.13 -3.75
CA GLU A 65 -15.91 -5.46 -2.33
C GLU A 65 -14.61 -5.94 -1.68
N LYS A 66 -13.76 -6.65 -2.45
CA LYS A 66 -12.43 -7.06 -1.97
C LYS A 66 -11.47 -5.88 -1.86
N LEU A 67 -11.59 -4.88 -2.72
CA LEU A 67 -10.79 -3.66 -2.65
C LEU A 67 -11.18 -2.83 -1.44
N GLU A 68 -12.47 -2.62 -1.22
CA GLU A 68 -12.99 -1.90 -0.06
C GLU A 68 -12.54 -2.55 1.25
N GLU A 69 -12.71 -3.88 1.38
CA GLU A 69 -12.25 -4.63 2.54
C GLU A 69 -10.73 -4.53 2.74
N ALA A 70 -9.94 -4.60 1.65
CA ALA A 70 -8.49 -4.43 1.74
C ALA A 70 -8.10 -3.02 2.23
N MET A 71 -8.76 -1.97 1.73
CA MET A 71 -8.51 -0.59 2.19
C MET A 71 -8.85 -0.42 3.67
N ASN A 72 -10.00 -0.94 4.12
CA ASN A 72 -10.42 -0.90 5.53
C ASN A 72 -9.42 -1.61 6.45
N ARG A 73 -8.93 -2.79 6.05
CA ARG A 73 -7.91 -3.53 6.81
C ARG A 73 -6.58 -2.79 6.88
N MET A 74 -6.16 -2.18 5.77
CA MET A 74 -4.94 -1.37 5.74
C MET A 74 -5.06 -0.16 6.66
N GLU A 75 -6.17 0.59 6.58
CA GLU A 75 -6.43 1.76 7.42
C GLU A 75 -6.38 1.40 8.92
N ARG A 76 -7.01 0.30 9.31
CA ARG A 76 -6.97 -0.19 10.70
C ARG A 76 -5.53 -0.41 11.18
N VAL A 77 -4.71 -1.13 10.40
CA VAL A 77 -3.31 -1.40 10.78
C VAL A 77 -2.49 -0.11 10.87
N LEU A 78 -2.72 0.82 9.96
CA LEU A 78 -2.05 2.13 9.93
C LEU A 78 -2.36 2.95 11.20
N LYS A 79 -3.63 3.02 11.60
CA LYS A 79 -4.07 3.69 12.83
C LYS A 79 -3.57 3.00 14.10
N GLU A 80 -3.69 1.67 14.18
CA GLU A 80 -3.22 0.88 15.34
C GLU A 80 -1.71 1.06 15.59
N ARG A 81 -0.92 1.20 14.53
CA ARG A 81 0.53 1.38 14.60
C ARG A 81 0.97 2.85 14.66
N LYS A 82 0.03 3.81 14.59
CA LYS A 82 0.30 5.26 14.53
C LYS A 82 1.30 5.63 13.44
N LEU A 83 1.14 5.03 12.26
CA LEU A 83 2.04 5.23 11.12
C LEU A 83 1.66 6.42 10.23
N VAL A 84 0.42 6.90 10.38
CA VAL A 84 -0.21 8.04 9.70
C VAL A 84 -1.22 8.68 10.63
#